data_AF-A0A2R6IV35-F1
#
_entry.id   AF-A0A2R6IV35-F1
#
_cell.length_a   1.000
_cell.length_b   1.000
_cell.length_c   1.000
_cell.angle_alpha   90.00
_cell.angle_beta   90.00
_cell.angle_gamma   90.00
#
_symmetry.space_group_name_H-M   'P 1'
#
loop_
_entity.id
_entity.type
_entity.pdbx_description
1 polymer ?
#
loop_
_entity_poly.entity_id
_entity_poly.type
_entity_poly.pdbx_seq_one_letter_code
_entity_poly.pdbx_strand_id
1 'polypeptide(L)'
;MSEETVRCWLVDRETRGENLVTLVYATLDGERHLTEQLSFQLLRRRDVTAARDVPVGKLEPTPRDADRERYATQARSMADRHDPDDPV
;
A
#
# COMPACT_ATOMS: atom_id res chain seq x y z
N MET A 1 4.46 0.97 24.74
CA MET A 1 3.33 1.47 23.93
C MET A 1 3.40 0.74 22.61
N SER A 2 2.52 -0.23 22.35
CA SER A 2 2.39 -0.82 21.01
C SER A 2 1.78 0.23 20.10
N GLU A 3 2.45 0.59 19.00
CA GLU A 3 1.84 1.41 17.97
C GLU A 3 0.68 0.61 17.37
N GLU A 4 -0.53 1.19 17.37
CA GLU A 4 -1.67 0.58 16.73
C GLU A 4 -1.36 0.47 15.23
N THR A 5 -1.43 -0.76 14.70
CA THR A 5 -1.19 -1.03 13.29
C THR A 5 -2.51 -1.40 12.62
N VAL A 6 -2.64 -0.99 11.37
CA VAL A 6 -3.77 -1.37 10.52
C VAL A 6 -3.23 -2.02 9.26
N ARG A 7 -3.97 -3.02 8.78
CA ARG A 7 -3.63 -3.69 7.53
C ARG A 7 -3.96 -2.82 6.34
N CYS A 8 -2.96 -2.53 5.54
CA CYS A 8 -3.08 -1.80 4.29
C CYS A 8 -2.70 -2.71 3.12
N TRP A 9 -3.46 -2.63 2.04
CA TRP A 9 -3.32 -3.46 0.85
C TRP A 9 -2.70 -2.64 -0.28
N LEU A 10 -1.89 -3.27 -1.13
CA LEU A 10 -1.29 -2.62 -2.28
C LEU A 10 -2.40 -2.21 -3.26
N VAL A 11 -2.51 -0.91 -3.52
CA VAL A 11 -3.53 -0.33 -4.42
C VAL A 11 -2.95 0.31 -5.67
N ASP A 12 -1.67 0.68 -5.63
CA ASP A 12 -0.98 1.26 -6.78
C ASP A 12 0.51 0.92 -6.73
N ARG A 13 1.09 0.75 -7.91
CA ARG A 13 2.52 0.52 -8.12
C ARG A 13 2.94 1.23 -9.40
N GLU A 14 3.63 2.35 -9.22
CA GLU A 14 4.10 3.17 -10.32
C GLU A 14 5.63 3.13 -10.41
N THR A 15 6.17 2.95 -11.60
CA THR A 15 7.61 3.10 -11.85
C THR A 15 7.89 4.52 -12.34
N ARG A 16 8.65 5.30 -11.58
CA ARG A 16 9.00 6.68 -11.93
C ARG A 16 10.50 6.79 -12.22
N GLY A 17 10.84 7.13 -13.46
CA GLY A 17 12.23 7.21 -13.91
C GLY A 17 12.91 5.84 -14.03
N GLU A 18 14.24 5.84 -14.12
CA GLU A 18 14.98 4.61 -14.44
C GLU A 18 15.09 3.64 -13.25
N ASN A 19 15.04 4.12 -12.00
CA ASN A 19 15.45 3.32 -10.83
C ASN A 19 14.56 3.47 -9.58
N LEU A 20 13.38 4.10 -9.68
CA LEU A 20 12.48 4.31 -8.53
C LEU A 20 11.09 3.74 -8.80
N VAL A 21 10.51 3.10 -7.79
CA VAL A 21 9.13 2.62 -7.78
C VAL A 21 8.42 3.22 -6.59
N THR A 22 7.25 3.80 -6.84
CA THR A 22 6.30 4.25 -5.83
C THR A 22 5.28 3.14 -5.60
N LEU A 23 5.12 2.74 -4.35
CA LEU A 23 4.08 1.82 -3.89
C LEU A 23 3.09 2.60 -3.05
N VAL A 24 1.81 2.38 -3.31
CA VAL A 24 0.74 2.92 -2.47
C VAL A 24 0.01 1.77 -1.82
N TYR A 25 -0.04 1.77 -0.50
CA TYR A 25 -0.85 0.86 0.29
C TYR A 25 -2.00 1.62 0.91
N ALA A 26 -3.21 1.08 0.88
CA ALA A 26 -4.37 1.72 1.46
C ALA A 26 -5.18 0.77 2.33
N THR A 27 -5.90 1.38 3.27
CA THR A 27 -6.93 0.72 4.08
C THR A 27 -8.09 0.23 3.20
N LEU A 28 -8.85 -0.77 3.67
CA LEU A 28 -9.99 -1.34 2.91
C LEU A 28 -11.16 -0.36 2.71
N ASP A 29 -11.20 0.73 3.49
CA ASP A 29 -12.12 1.85 3.33
C ASP A 29 -11.56 2.95 2.42
N GLY A 30 -10.26 2.88 2.06
CA GLY A 30 -9.57 3.86 1.24
C GLY A 30 -9.33 5.21 1.92
N GLU A 31 -9.72 5.38 3.19
CA GLU A 31 -9.65 6.67 3.89
C GLU A 31 -8.22 7.08 4.20
N ARG A 32 -7.34 6.09 4.40
CA ARG A 32 -5.93 6.30 4.71
C ARG A 32 -5.04 5.47 3.81
N HIS A 33 -3.88 6.04 3.47
CA HIS A 33 -2.89 5.39 2.65
C HIS A 33 -1.47 5.64 3.16
N LEU A 34 -0.56 4.79 2.73
CA LEU A 34 0.88 4.91 2.86
C LEU A 34 1.47 4.99 1.46
N THR A 35 2.33 5.98 1.22
CA THR A 35 3.14 6.05 0.01
C THR A 35 4.58 5.72 0.36
N GLU A 36 5.13 4.66 -0.23
CA GLU A 36 6.55 4.29 -0.09
C GLU A 36 7.26 4.40 -1.44
N GLN A 37 8.46 4.98 -1.44
CA GLN A 37 9.31 5.02 -2.62
C GLN A 37 10.52 4.12 -2.40
N LEU A 38 10.71 3.14 -3.28
CA LEU A 38 11.77 2.15 -3.19
C LEU A 38 12.62 2.19 -4.47
N SER A 39 13.93 2.00 -4.32
CA SER A 39 14.80 1.79 -5.46
C SER A 39 14.67 0.37 -6.00
N PHE A 40 14.99 0.18 -7.28
CA PHE A 40 15.00 -1.17 -7.87
C PHE A 40 15.96 -2.12 -7.16
N GLN A 41 17.09 -1.62 -6.64
CA GLN A 41 18.02 -2.44 -5.86
C GLN A 41 17.40 -2.96 -4.57
N LEU A 42 16.54 -2.17 -3.92
CA LEU A 42 15.85 -2.59 -2.70
C LEU A 42 14.74 -3.60 -3.04
N LEU A 43 13.99 -3.38 -4.11
CA LEU A 43 12.95 -4.31 -4.57
C LEU A 43 13.52 -5.69 -4.93
N ARG A 44 14.76 -5.76 -5.44
CA ARG A 44 15.43 -7.05 -5.68
C ARG A 44 15.78 -7.82 -4.40
N ARG A 45 15.76 -7.15 -3.24
CA ARG A 45 16.12 -7.75 -1.94
C ARG A 45 14.91 -7.93 -1.02
N ARG A 46 13.78 -7.32 -1.35
CA ARG A 46 12.57 -7.33 -0.53
C ARG A 46 11.36 -7.46 -1.44
N ASP A 47 10.61 -8.54 -1.24
CA ASP A 47 9.38 -8.76 -1.96
C ASP A 47 8.32 -7.72 -1.57
N VAL A 48 7.55 -7.33 -2.57
CA VAL A 48 6.35 -6.51 -2.40
C VAL A 48 5.23 -7.49 -2.07
N THR A 49 4.64 -7.32 -0.90
CA THR A 49 3.54 -8.18 -0.43
C THR A 49 2.20 -7.54 -0.78
N ALA A 50 1.15 -8.34 -0.90
CA ALA A 50 -0.20 -7.86 -1.18
C ALA A 50 -0.71 -6.92 -0.09
N ALA A 51 -0.33 -7.15 1.18
CA ALA A 51 -0.64 -6.27 2.30
C ALA A 51 0.55 -6.05 3.24
N ARG A 52 0.42 -5.04 4.10
CA ARG A 52 1.31 -4.74 5.21
C ARG A 52 0.56 -4.22 6.40
N ASP A 53 0.99 -4.61 7.60
CA ASP A 53 0.53 -4.00 8.84
C ASP A 53 1.36 -2.73 9.09
N VAL A 54 0.70 -1.57 9.03
CA VAL A 54 1.32 -0.25 9.07
C VAL A 54 0.87 0.50 10.31
N PRO A 55 1.77 1.12 11.09
CA PRO A 55 1.40 1.99 12.19
C PRO A 55 0.46 3.11 11.73
N VAL A 56 -0.65 3.31 12.44
CA VAL A 56 -1.66 4.32 12.10
C VAL A 56 -1.05 5.73 12.01
N GLY A 57 -0.02 6.02 12.81
CA GLY A 57 0.71 7.29 12.79
C GLY A 57 1.60 7.53 11.56
N LYS A 58 1.83 6.50 10.72
CA LYS A 58 2.54 6.63 9.43
C LYS A 58 1.60 6.80 8.24
N LEU A 59 0.30 6.61 8.45
CA LEU A 59 -0.68 6.73 7.39
C LEU A 59 -1.11 8.18 7.21
N GLU A 60 -1.27 8.57 5.95
CA GLU A 60 -1.78 9.86 5.56
C GLU A 60 -3.26 9.73 5.15
N PRO A 61 -4.11 10.72 5.47
CA PRO A 61 -5.48 10.74 4.98
C PRO A 61 -5.49 10.87 3.47
N THR A 62 -6.30 10.05 2.80
CA THR A 62 -6.51 10.15 1.35
C THR A 62 -7.28 11.44 1.05
N PRO A 63 -6.72 12.35 0.22
CA PRO A 63 -7.20 13.73 0.16
C PRO A 63 -8.47 13.91 -0.67
N ARG A 64 -8.71 13.09 -1.69
CA ARG A 64 -9.89 13.22 -2.58
C ARG A 64 -10.81 12.03 -2.43
N ASP A 65 -12.12 12.27 -2.45
CA ASP A 65 -13.12 11.20 -2.38
C ASP A 65 -13.03 10.23 -3.56
N ALA A 66 -12.73 10.74 -4.76
CA ALA A 66 -12.46 9.89 -5.93
C ALA A 66 -11.25 8.95 -5.71
N ASP A 67 -10.21 9.43 -5.01
CA ASP A 67 -9.03 8.62 -4.69
C ASP A 67 -9.38 7.59 -3.60
N ARG A 68 -10.22 7.94 -2.62
CA ARG A 68 -10.71 7.01 -1.57
C ARG A 68 -11.47 5.84 -2.14
N GLU A 69 -12.47 6.09 -2.99
CA GLU A 69 -13.28 5.04 -3.60
C GLU A 69 -12.43 4.10 -4.47
N ARG A 70 -11.50 4.68 -5.24
CA ARG A 70 -10.53 3.91 -6.04
C ARG A 70 -9.66 3.03 -5.15
N TYR A 71 -9.05 3.58 -4.12
CA TYR A 71 -8.18 2.84 -3.20
C TYR A 71 -8.96 1.75 -2.45
N ALA A 72 -10.14 2.04 -1.93
CA ALA A 72 -10.99 1.04 -1.27
C ALA A 72 -11.30 -0.14 -2.19
N THR A 73 -11.66 0.16 -3.46
CA THR A 73 -11.97 -0.86 -4.46
C THR A 73 -10.75 -1.73 -4.76
N GLN A 74 -9.59 -1.12 -5.00
CA GLN A 74 -8.34 -1.86 -5.26
C GLN A 74 -7.91 -2.68 -4.04
N ALA A 75 -8.00 -2.11 -2.84
CA ALA A 75 -7.60 -2.77 -1.60
C ALA A 75 -8.44 -4.02 -1.33
N ARG A 76 -9.77 -3.91 -1.47
CA ARG A 76 -10.69 -5.06 -1.34
C ARG A 76 -10.41 -6.09 -2.42
N SER A 77 -10.21 -5.64 -3.66
CA SER A 77 -9.94 -6.54 -4.77
C SER A 77 -8.61 -7.28 -4.64
N MET A 78 -7.60 -6.66 -4.03
CA MET A 78 -6.34 -7.29 -3.67
C MET A 78 -6.55 -8.31 -2.55
N ALA A 79 -7.29 -7.93 -1.50
CA ALA A 79 -7.62 -8.80 -0.38
C ALA A 79 -8.44 -10.03 -0.74
N ASP A 80 -9.33 -9.90 -1.73
CA ASP A 80 -10.16 -11.01 -2.21
C ASP A 80 -9.36 -12.01 -3.04
N ARG A 81 -8.23 -11.60 -3.63
CA ARG A 81 -7.42 -12.41 -4.56
C ARG A 81 -6.14 -12.96 -3.94
N HIS A 82 -5.61 -12.32 -2.91
CA HIS A 82 -4.30 -12.59 -2.35
C HIS A 82 -4.34 -12.65 -0.84
N ASP A 83 -3.56 -13.55 -0.27
CA ASP A 83 -3.26 -13.50 1.16
C ASP A 83 -2.34 -12.30 1.46
N PRO A 84 -2.38 -11.73 2.67
CA PRO A 84 -1.61 -10.53 3.02
C PRO A 84 -0.10 -10.63 2.74
N ASP A 85 0.46 -11.83 2.94
CA ASP A 85 1.89 -12.10 2.79
C ASP A 85 2.26 -12.59 1.38
N ASP A 86 1.29 -12.70 0.46
CA ASP A 86 1.55 -13.13 -0.91
C ASP A 86 2.40 -12.09 -1.65
N PRO A 87 3.46 -12.52 -2.36
CA PRO A 87 4.26 -11.62 -3.19
C PRO A 87 3.52 -11.22 -4.48
N VAL A 88 3.61 -9.94 -4.86
CA VAL A 88 2.94 -9.32 -6.04
C VAL A 88 3.84 -8.42 -6.90
#